data_AF-A0A7C1XXW7-F1
#
_entry.id   AF-A0A7C1XXW7-F1
#
_cell.length_a   1.000
_cell.length_b   1.000
_cell.length_c   1.000
_cell.angle_alpha   90.00
_cell.angle_beta   90.00
_cell.angle_gamma   90.00
#
_symmetry.space_group_name_H-M   'P 1'
#
loop_
_entity.id
_entity.type
_entity.pdbx_description
1 polymer ?
#
loop_
_entity_poly.entity_id
_entity_poly.type
_entity_poly.pdbx_seq_one_letter_code
_entity_poly.pdbx_strand_id
1 'polypeptide(L)'
;MELLTRAANILDTSEYEVLRRAYQAWHGHTAPESLLQQAFAHSLRDDELPPWARTYIKQVVHHFEAEYQRRRYLRRLRWLILAGPRRARRHRRGHHWPA
;
A
#
# COMPACT_ATOMS: atom_id res chain seq x y z
N MET A 1 9.97 -13.52 -8.83
CA MET A 1 9.69 -12.42 -9.79
C MET A 1 8.43 -11.64 -9.50
N GLU A 2 7.30 -12.26 -9.16
CA GLU A 2 6.00 -11.57 -8.97
C GLU A 2 6.06 -10.32 -8.06
N LEU A 3 6.81 -10.39 -6.96
CA LEU A 3 6.96 -9.27 -6.02
C LEU A 3 7.71 -8.07 -6.64
N LEU A 4 8.70 -8.32 -7.50
CA LEU A 4 9.46 -7.27 -8.17
C LEU A 4 8.56 -6.53 -9.18
N THR A 5 7.82 -7.28 -10.01
CA THR A 5 6.85 -6.74 -10.95
C THR A 5 5.76 -5.94 -10.22
N ARG A 6 5.26 -6.46 -9.11
CA ARG A 6 4.26 -5.75 -8.29
C ARG A 6 4.79 -4.43 -7.74
N ALA A 7 6.02 -4.40 -7.22
CA ALA A 7 6.63 -3.17 -6.74
C ALA A 7 6.90 -2.17 -7.87
N ALA A 8 7.33 -2.65 -9.04
CA ALA A 8 7.52 -1.84 -10.24
C ALA A 8 6.22 -1.14 -10.65
N ASN A 9 5.10 -1.88 -10.68
CA ASN A 9 3.78 -1.34 -10.97
C ASN A 9 3.30 -0.33 -9.91
N ILE A 10 3.56 -0.58 -8.62
CA ILE A 10 3.20 0.35 -7.54
C ILE A 10 3.96 1.68 -7.66
N LEU A 11 5.24 1.60 -8.06
CA LEU A 11 6.13 2.76 -8.19
C LEU A 11 6.07 3.43 -9.57
N ASP A 12 5.26 2.89 -10.49
CA ASP A 12 5.15 3.33 -11.89
C ASP A 12 6.52 3.45 -12.57
N THR A 13 7.31 2.37 -12.48
CA THR A 13 8.67 2.31 -13.03
C THR A 13 9.01 0.91 -13.52
N SER A 14 10.19 0.73 -14.12
CA SER A 14 10.67 -0.59 -14.54
C SER A 14 11.23 -1.40 -13.37
N GLU A 15 11.19 -2.73 -13.48
CA GLU A 15 11.78 -3.66 -12.51
C GLU A 15 13.28 -3.40 -12.27
N TYR A 16 13.99 -3.04 -13.34
CA TYR A 16 15.40 -2.69 -13.28
C TYR A 16 15.65 -1.44 -12.42
N GLU A 17 14.81 -0.43 -12.57
CA GLU A 17 14.88 0.79 -11.77
C GLU A 17 14.50 0.53 -10.30
N VAL A 18 13.59 -0.41 -10.03
CA VAL A 18 13.32 -0.87 -8.66
C VAL A 18 14.59 -1.46 -8.03
N LEU A 19 15.34 -2.30 -8.75
CA LEU A 19 16.61 -2.84 -8.24
C LEU A 19 17.65 -1.74 -8.00
N ARG A 20 17.78 -0.78 -8.92
CA ARG A 20 18.69 0.35 -8.73
C ARG A 20 18.36 1.14 -7.47
N ARG A 21 17.09 1.47 -7.25
CA ARG A 21 16.62 2.19 -6.06
C ARG A 21 16.81 1.36 -4.79
N ALA A 22 16.52 0.08 -4.84
CA ALA A 22 16.69 -0.83 -3.71
C ALA A 22 18.17 -0.93 -3.28
N TYR A 23 19.07 -1.04 -4.26
CA TYR A 23 20.50 -1.04 -3.98
C TYR A 23 20.94 0.28 -3.34
N GLN A 24 20.55 1.41 -3.93
CA GLN A 24 20.90 2.73 -3.40
C GLN A 24 20.34 2.95 -1.99
N ALA A 25 19.10 2.52 -1.73
CA ALA A 25 18.48 2.62 -0.42
C ALA A 25 19.21 1.80 0.66
N TRP A 26 19.79 0.65 0.27
CA TRP A 26 20.51 -0.22 1.19
C TRP A 26 21.96 0.22 1.41
N HIS A 27 22.67 0.54 0.33
CA HIS A 27 24.11 0.81 0.35
C HIS A 27 24.46 2.30 0.48
N GLY A 28 23.50 3.20 0.25
CA GLY A 28 23.71 4.65 0.30
C GLY A 28 24.38 5.25 -0.92
N HIS A 29 24.69 4.45 -1.94
CA HIS A 29 25.32 4.90 -3.19
C HIS A 29 24.75 4.16 -4.40
N THR A 30 24.97 4.71 -5.60
CA THR A 30 24.55 4.08 -6.85
C THR A 30 25.34 2.79 -7.10
N ALA A 31 24.67 1.73 -7.55
CA ALA A 31 25.33 0.51 -7.97
C ALA A 31 26.07 0.70 -9.30
N PRO A 32 27.19 -0.02 -9.51
CA PRO A 32 27.74 -0.22 -10.84
C PRO A 32 26.71 -0.92 -11.75
N GLU A 33 26.61 -0.49 -12.99
CA GLU A 33 25.64 -1.02 -13.96
C GLU A 33 25.81 -2.53 -14.18
N SER A 34 27.06 -3.03 -14.22
CA SER A 34 27.35 -4.45 -14.37
C SER A 34 26.80 -5.31 -13.22
N LEU A 35 26.85 -4.79 -12.00
CA LEU A 35 26.32 -5.47 -10.82
C LEU A 35 24.79 -5.55 -10.88
N LEU A 36 24.13 -4.46 -11.27
CA LEU A 36 22.67 -4.44 -11.44
C LEU A 36 22.21 -5.38 -12.55
N GLN A 37 22.92 -5.41 -13.69
CA GLN A 37 22.63 -6.33 -14.78
C GLN A 37 22.75 -7.78 -14.34
N GLN A 38 23.82 -8.12 -13.60
CA GLN A 38 24.01 -9.47 -13.07
C GLN A 38 22.91 -9.85 -12.07
N ALA A 39 22.57 -8.95 -11.15
CA ALA A 39 21.50 -9.17 -10.18
C ALA A 39 20.14 -9.35 -10.86
N PHE A 40 19.85 -8.53 -11.89
CA PHE A 40 18.62 -8.62 -12.65
C PHE A 40 18.54 -9.95 -13.43
N ALA A 41 19.62 -10.33 -14.13
CA ALA A 41 19.69 -11.59 -14.86
C ALA A 41 19.52 -12.81 -13.94
N HIS A 42 20.14 -12.78 -12.76
CA HIS A 42 19.99 -13.84 -11.75
C HIS A 42 18.54 -13.91 -11.25
N SER A 43 17.92 -12.76 -10.98
CA SER A 43 16.52 -12.72 -10.53
C SER A 43 15.52 -13.24 -11.56
N LEU A 44 15.79 -13.04 -12.85
CA LEU A 44 14.97 -13.59 -13.93
C LEU A 44 15.14 -15.09 -14.10
N ARG A 45 16.34 -15.61 -13.82
CA ARG A 45 16.65 -17.03 -13.99
C ARG A 45 16.13 -17.88 -12.84
N ASP A 46 16.42 -17.46 -11.61
CA ASP A 46 16.25 -18.30 -10.42
C ASP A 46 15.04 -17.88 -9.58
N ASP A 47 14.26 -16.89 -10.06
CA ASP A 47 13.16 -16.24 -9.36
C ASP A 47 13.55 -15.60 -8.01
N GLU A 48 14.85 -15.57 -7.71
CA GLU A 48 15.41 -15.17 -6.43
C GLU A 48 15.94 -13.74 -6.44
N LEU A 49 15.50 -12.96 -5.45
CA LEU A 49 15.89 -11.56 -5.29
C LEU A 49 16.97 -11.43 -4.22
N PRO A 50 18.00 -10.60 -4.45
CA PRO A 50 18.98 -10.27 -3.41
C PRO A 50 18.31 -9.73 -2.14
N PRO A 51 18.93 -9.91 -0.96
CA PRO A 51 18.35 -9.47 0.32
C PRO A 51 17.97 -7.98 0.37
N TRP A 52 18.82 -7.12 -0.22
CA TRP A 52 18.55 -5.68 -0.32
C TRP A 52 17.31 -5.39 -1.17
N ALA A 53 17.17 -6.06 -2.33
CA ALA A 53 16.02 -5.93 -3.22
C ALA A 53 14.74 -6.39 -2.53
N ARG A 54 14.79 -7.59 -1.94
CA ARG A 54 13.66 -8.21 -1.25
C ARG A 54 13.13 -7.35 -0.11
N THR A 55 14.04 -6.75 0.67
CA THR A 55 13.66 -5.89 1.79
C THR A 55 12.97 -4.62 1.31
N TYR A 56 13.55 -3.95 0.30
CA TYR A 56 12.98 -2.75 -0.29
C TYR A 56 11.60 -2.99 -0.90
N ILE A 57 11.45 -4.06 -1.69
CA ILE A 57 10.18 -4.44 -2.34
C ILE A 57 9.08 -4.69 -1.30
N LYS A 58 9.41 -5.39 -0.20
CA LYS A 58 8.46 -5.62 0.90
C LYS A 58 8.01 -4.31 1.53
N GLN A 59 8.92 -3.36 1.74
CA GLN A 59 8.58 -2.04 2.30
C GLN A 59 7.63 -1.28 1.37
N VAL A 60 7.92 -1.26 0.07
CA VAL A 60 7.07 -0.61 -0.95
C VAL A 60 5.66 -1.20 -0.94
N VAL A 61 5.55 -2.53 -1.02
CA VAL A 61 4.24 -3.22 -1.04
C VAL A 61 3.48 -2.98 0.25
N HIS A 62 4.14 -3.12 1.40
CA HIS A 62 3.51 -2.92 2.70
C HIS A 62 3.02 -1.48 2.89
N HIS A 63 3.83 -0.49 2.48
CA HIS A 63 3.44 0.92 2.54
C HIS A 63 2.21 1.19 1.67
N PHE A 64 2.23 0.70 0.43
CA PHE A 64 1.10 0.85 -0.49
C PHE A 64 -0.19 0.21 0.05
N GLU A 65 -0.09 -1.01 0.62
CA GLU A 65 -1.23 -1.70 1.23
C GLU A 65 -1.78 -0.92 2.43
N ALA A 66 -0.91 -0.40 3.31
CA ALA A 66 -1.31 0.40 4.45
C ALA A 66 -2.06 1.68 4.02
N GLU A 67 -1.56 2.38 3.00
CA GLU A 67 -2.22 3.56 2.45
C GLU A 67 -3.57 3.22 1.80
N TYR A 68 -3.64 2.13 1.05
CA TYR A 68 -4.86 1.67 0.43
C TYR A 68 -5.94 1.34 1.48
N GLN A 69 -5.57 0.60 2.54
CA GLN A 69 -6.46 0.30 3.65
C GLN A 69 -6.95 1.57 4.36
N ARG A 70 -6.05 2.54 4.61
CA ARG A 70 -6.41 3.83 5.20
C ARG A 70 -7.43 4.58 4.34
N ARG A 71 -7.20 4.69 3.03
CA ARG A 71 -8.14 5.35 2.10
C ARG A 71 -9.49 4.63 2.06
N ARG A 72 -9.49 3.30 2.05
CA ARG A 72 -10.72 2.49 2.07
C ARG A 72 -11.51 2.69 3.37
N TYR A 73 -10.83 2.72 4.51
CA TYR A 73 -11.45 2.96 5.81
C TYR A 73 -12.10 4.34 5.88
N LEU A 74 -11.40 5.38 5.41
CA LEU A 74 -11.94 6.74 5.33
C LEU A 74 -13.17 6.85 4.43
N ARG A 75 -13.20 6.14 3.29
CA ARG A 75 -14.40 6.08 2.43
C ARG A 75 -15.59 5.42 3.14
N ARG A 76 -15.35 4.38 3.96
CA ARG A 76 -16.39 3.72 4.75
C ARG A 76 -16.93 4.63 5.86
N LEU A 77 -16.05 5.36 6.55
CA LEU A 77 -16.44 6.36 7.55
C LEU A 77 -17.20 7.55 6.95
N ARG A 78 -16.90 7.92 5.69
CA ARG A 78 -17.63 9.00 5.00
C ARG A 78 -19.13 8.73 4.91
N TRP A 79 -19.54 7.46 4.76
CA TRP A 79 -20.95 7.07 4.81
C TRP A 79 -21.58 7.25 6.19
N LEU A 80 -20.82 7.03 7.27
CA LEU A 80 -21.31 7.20 8.65
C LEU A 80 -21.47 8.69 9.03
N ILE A 81 -20.66 9.57 8.45
CA ILE A 81 -20.75 11.02 8.68
C ILE A 81 -21.87 11.64 7.82
N LEU A 82 -22.06 11.16 6.58
CA LEU A 82 -23.10 11.66 5.66
C LEU A 82 -24.49 11.08 5.93
N ALA A 83 -24.59 9.86 6.47
CA ALA A 83 -25.82 9.34 7.03
C ALA A 83 -26.05 10.00 8.41
N GLY A 84 -26.35 11.30 8.40
CA GLY A 84 -26.65 12.05 9.62
C GLY A 84 -27.68 11.30 10.47
N PRO A 85 -27.64 11.47 11.82
CA PRO A 85 -28.55 10.75 12.69
C PRO A 85 -29.96 10.99 12.19
N ARG A 86 -30.65 9.91 11.79
CA ARG A 86 -32.09 9.95 11.56
C ARG A 86 -32.68 10.43 12.88
N ARG A 87 -32.87 11.75 13.03
CA ARG A 87 -33.58 12.35 14.13
C ARG A 87 -34.96 11.71 14.07
N ALA A 88 -35.19 10.73 14.93
CA ALA A 88 -36.50 10.22 15.24
C ALA A 88 -37.30 11.40 15.83
N ARG A 89 -37.91 12.20 14.94
CA ARG A 89 -38.85 13.24 15.33
C ARG A 89 -40.14 12.55 15.75
N ARG A 90 -40.38 12.63 17.07
CA ARG A 90 -41.68 12.76 17.76
C ARG A 90 -42.73 11.66 17.56
N HIS A 91 -43.18 11.12 18.70
CA HIS A 91 -44.45 11.58 19.28
C HIS A 91 -44.45 11.33 20.80
N ARG A 92 -44.27 12.39 21.60
CA ARG A 92 -44.84 12.44 22.96
C ARG A 92 -46.35 12.50 22.76
N ARG A 93 -47.06 11.41 23.02
CA ARG A 93 -48.49 11.49 23.34
C ARG A 93 -48.60 11.78 24.82
N GLY A 94 -49.06 12.98 25.15
CA GLY A 94 -49.68 13.22 26.45
C GLY A 94 -51.04 12.55 26.44
N HIS A 95 -51.34 11.77 27.46
CA HIS A 95 -52.69 11.44 27.90
C HIS A 95 -52.59 11.29 29.43
N HIS A 96 -52.92 12.36 30.17
CA HIS A 96 -54.24 12.60 30.78
C HIS A 96 -54.56 11.56 31.88
N TRP A 97 -54.37 12.00 33.12
CA TRP A 97 -54.82 11.36 34.37
C TRP A 97 -56.35 11.47 34.46
N PRO A 98 -57.08 10.45 34.95
CA PRO A 98 -58.33 10.64 35.65
C PRO A 98 -58.17 10.35 37.15
N ALA A 99 -59.08 10.97 37.89
CA ALA A 99 -59.16 11.11 39.35
C ALA A 99 -59.42 9.79 40.09
#